data_AF-A0AAD6JFI9-F1
#
_entry.id   AF-A0AAD6JFI9-F1
#
_cell.length_a   1.000
_cell.length_b   1.000
_cell.length_c   1.000
_cell.angle_alpha   90.00
_cell.angle_beta   90.00
_cell.angle_gamma   90.00
#
_symmetry.space_group_name_H-M   'P 1'
#
loop_
_entity.id
_entity.type
_entity.pdbx_description
1 polymer ?
#
loop_
_entity_poly.entity_id
_entity_poly.type
_entity_poly.pdbx_seq_one_letter_code
_entity_poly.pdbx_strand_id
1 'polypeptide(L)'
;MSSPNTTSRSVSFPKGVTGYELDKTTGRFLAYLNGSCSFSLEGSYQLKYKSTISGYISENRLTDLTGVSVKVLFFWLNIVEVVRNGDELEFSVGVASASFGIDNFYECPQCGCGFDCNNVDRATTLRSDSGPFVSSF
;
A
#
# COMPACT_ATOMS: atom_id res chain seq x y z
N MET A 1 12.43 42.20 1.28
CA MET A 1 11.10 41.57 1.32
C MET A 1 11.24 40.20 0.69
N SER A 2 11.49 39.18 1.50
CA SER A 2 11.64 37.80 1.03
C SER A 2 10.34 37.07 1.38
N SER A 3 9.58 36.66 0.36
CA SER A 3 8.41 35.81 0.54
C SER A 3 8.81 34.50 1.24
N PRO A 4 8.03 34.01 2.22
CA PRO A 4 8.24 32.67 2.74
C PRO A 4 7.83 31.65 1.68
N ASN A 5 8.81 30.86 1.25
CA ASN A 5 8.63 29.72 0.37
C ASN A 5 7.68 28.73 1.05
N THR A 6 6.46 28.63 0.54
CA THR A 6 5.49 27.64 1.00
C THR A 6 5.96 26.30 0.49
N THR A 7 6.72 25.58 1.32
CA THR A 7 6.99 24.15 1.11
C THR A 7 5.65 23.45 1.15
N SER A 8 5.08 23.26 -0.03
CA SER A 8 3.95 22.38 -0.27
C SER A 8 4.40 20.98 0.17
N ARG A 9 4.12 20.63 1.43
CA ARG A 9 4.14 19.26 1.89
C ARG A 9 3.00 18.56 1.15
N SER A 10 3.28 18.11 -0.07
CA SER A 10 2.44 17.16 -0.78
C SER A 10 2.37 15.93 0.10
N VAL A 11 1.25 15.80 0.83
CA VAL A 11 0.87 14.55 1.48
C VAL A 11 0.74 13.54 0.35
N SER A 12 1.77 12.69 0.20
CA SER A 12 1.73 11.59 -0.75
C SER A 12 0.68 10.61 -0.25
N PHE A 13 -0.55 10.76 -0.73
CA PHE A 13 -1.56 9.75 -0.49
C PHE A 13 -1.12 8.50 -1.28
N PRO A 14 -1.02 7.32 -0.66
CA PRO A 14 -0.64 6.11 -1.37
C PRO A 14 -1.60 5.96 -2.55
N LYS A 15 -1.08 6.09 -3.77
CA LYS A 15 -1.89 5.92 -4.98
C LYS A 15 -2.50 4.50 -4.90
N GLY A 16 -3.81 4.40 -5.14
CA GLY A 16 -4.59 3.17 -4.97
C GLY A 16 -5.48 3.10 -3.71
N VAL A 17 -5.26 3.95 -2.70
CA VAL A 17 -6.23 4.14 -1.60
C VAL A 17 -7.35 5.05 -2.09
N THR A 18 -8.58 4.56 -2.05
CA THR A 18 -9.78 5.30 -2.50
C THR A 18 -10.45 6.06 -1.37
N GLY A 19 -10.16 5.70 -0.11
CA GLY A 19 -10.68 6.39 1.06
C GLY A 19 -10.21 5.74 2.37
N TYR A 20 -10.49 6.41 3.48
CA TYR A 20 -10.25 5.89 4.82
C TYR A 20 -11.27 6.41 5.80
N GLU A 21 -11.48 5.65 6.87
CA GLU A 21 -12.24 6.03 8.05
C GLU A 21 -11.35 5.87 9.28
N LEU A 22 -11.43 6.82 10.21
CA LEU A 22 -10.73 6.76 11.48
C LEU A 22 -11.64 7.29 12.59
N ASP A 23 -11.99 6.40 13.51
CA ASP A 23 -12.57 6.79 14.79
C ASP A 23 -11.44 7.24 15.72
N LYS A 24 -11.35 8.54 15.95
CA LYS A 24 -10.30 9.13 16.80
C LYS A 24 -10.46 8.80 18.29
N THR A 25 -11.64 8.34 18.71
CA THR A 25 -11.90 8.00 20.11
C THR A 25 -11.46 6.59 20.44
N THR A 26 -11.69 5.64 19.54
CA THR A 26 -11.34 4.23 19.72
C THR A 26 -10.03 3.84 19.03
N GLY A 27 -9.57 4.63 18.07
CA GLY A 27 -8.46 4.28 17.18
C GLY A 27 -8.86 3.29 16.08
N ARG A 28 -10.13 2.90 15.96
CA ARG A 28 -10.57 1.98 14.91
C ARG A 28 -10.43 2.66 13.54
N PHE A 29 -9.82 1.96 12.59
CA PHE A 29 -9.67 2.46 11.23
C PHE A 29 -10.13 1.47 10.17
N LEU A 30 -10.53 2.01 9.02
CA LEU A 30 -10.68 1.29 7.76
C LEU A 30 -9.92 2.05 6.68
N ALA A 31 -9.23 1.33 5.80
CA ALA A 31 -8.64 1.86 4.58
C ALA A 31 -9.18 1.07 3.40
N TYR A 32 -9.63 1.79 2.37
CA TYR A 32 -10.23 1.23 1.17
C TYR A 32 -9.26 1.34 0.01
N LEU A 33 -9.03 0.22 -0.66
CA LEU A 33 -8.26 0.14 -1.90
C LEU A 33 -9.22 -0.09 -3.07
N ASN A 34 -8.80 0.29 -4.28
CA ASN A 34 -9.60 0.09 -5.50
C ASN A 34 -9.78 -1.40 -5.91
N GLY A 35 -9.21 -2.32 -5.13
CA GLY A 35 -9.30 -3.77 -5.32
C GLY A 35 -8.32 -4.51 -4.41
N SER A 36 -8.37 -5.84 -4.39
CA SER A 36 -7.29 -6.63 -3.79
C SER A 36 -6.05 -6.57 -4.66
N CYS A 37 -4.88 -6.49 -4.06
CA CYS A 37 -3.60 -6.45 -4.78
C CYS A 37 -2.60 -7.41 -4.16
N SER A 38 -1.69 -7.94 -4.98
CA SER A 38 -0.51 -8.66 -4.52
C SER A 38 0.71 -8.21 -5.29
N PHE A 39 1.85 -8.10 -4.61
CA PHE A 39 3.12 -7.76 -5.23
C PHE A 39 4.25 -8.53 -4.58
N SER A 40 5.32 -8.73 -5.36
CA SER A 40 6.58 -9.29 -4.87
C SER A 40 7.43 -8.16 -4.32
N LEU A 41 8.02 -8.38 -3.16
CA LEU A 41 9.08 -7.55 -2.58
C LEU A 41 10.43 -8.19 -2.88
N GLU A 42 11.51 -7.47 -2.55
CA GLU A 42 12.84 -8.05 -2.56
C GLU A 42 12.92 -9.30 -1.66
N GLY A 43 13.83 -10.23 -1.98
CA GLY A 43 14.04 -11.43 -1.16
C GLY A 43 12.92 -12.47 -1.21
N SER A 44 12.13 -12.51 -2.30
CA SER A 44 11.06 -13.51 -2.58
C SER A 44 9.79 -13.41 -1.72
N TYR A 45 9.66 -12.39 -0.88
CA TYR A 45 8.44 -12.15 -0.13
C TYR A 45 7.30 -11.72 -1.06
N GLN A 46 6.11 -12.29 -0.86
CA GLN A 46 4.90 -11.83 -1.54
C GLN A 46 3.96 -11.22 -0.51
N LEU A 47 3.55 -9.98 -0.75
CA LEU A 47 2.56 -9.29 0.07
C LEU A 47 1.22 -9.27 -0.66
N LYS A 48 0.13 -9.40 0.08
CA LYS A 48 -1.23 -9.33 -0.42
C LYS A 48 -2.06 -8.41 0.45
N TYR A 49 -2.74 -7.47 -0.20
CA TYR A 49 -3.76 -6.62 0.38
C TYR A 49 -5.14 -7.04 -0.11
N LYS A 50 -6.12 -7.04 0.80
CA LYS A 50 -7.54 -7.03 0.45
C LYS A 50 -7.97 -5.61 0.07
N SER A 51 -9.13 -5.49 -0.58
CA SER A 51 -9.74 -4.19 -0.90
C SER A 51 -10.08 -3.36 0.32
N THR A 52 -10.18 -3.98 1.49
CA THR A 52 -10.42 -3.30 2.76
C THR A 52 -9.40 -3.80 3.78
N ILE A 53 -8.69 -2.86 4.39
CA ILE A 53 -7.76 -3.07 5.49
C ILE A 53 -8.40 -2.43 6.72
N SER A 54 -8.33 -3.09 7.86
CA SER A 54 -8.88 -2.56 9.11
C SER A 54 -8.01 -2.93 10.29
N GLY A 55 -8.18 -2.21 11.39
CA GLY A 55 -7.56 -2.53 12.67
C GLY A 55 -7.76 -1.40 13.65
N TYR A 56 -6.93 -1.36 14.67
CA TYR A 56 -6.83 -0.26 15.62
C TYR A 56 -5.46 0.39 15.51
N ILE A 57 -5.43 1.72 15.45
CA ILE A 57 -4.21 2.52 15.50
C ILE A 57 -4.07 3.14 16.88
N SER A 58 -2.89 2.99 17.46
CA SER A 58 -2.45 3.69 18.66
C SER A 58 -1.05 4.25 18.44
N GLU A 59 -0.51 4.95 19.43
CA GLU A 59 0.86 5.46 19.36
C GLU A 59 1.84 4.32 19.02
N ASN A 60 2.56 4.49 17.90
CA ASN A 60 3.56 3.56 17.36
C ASN A 60 3.09 2.12 17.12
N ARG A 61 1.78 1.86 17.00
CA ARG A 61 1.28 0.49 16.89
C ARG A 61 -0.02 0.37 16.10
N LEU A 62 -0.12 -0.71 15.34
CA LEU A 62 -1.34 -1.21 14.72
C LEU A 62 -1.67 -2.58 15.31
N THR A 63 -2.90 -2.80 15.74
CA THR A 63 -3.37 -4.08 16.28
C THR A 63 -4.66 -4.54 15.61
N ASP A 64 -4.97 -5.83 15.76
CA ASP A 64 -6.10 -6.51 15.12
C ASP A 64 -6.17 -6.21 13.62
N LEU A 65 -4.99 -6.15 12.99
CA LEU A 65 -4.86 -5.80 11.59
C LEU A 65 -5.48 -6.92 10.75
N THR A 66 -6.34 -6.52 9.81
CA THR A 66 -6.93 -7.43 8.84
C THR A 66 -6.75 -6.90 7.42
N GLY A 67 -6.76 -7.83 6.46
CA GLY A 67 -6.63 -7.48 5.04
C GLY A 67 -5.19 -7.35 4.56
N VAL A 68 -4.19 -7.65 5.39
CA VAL A 68 -2.78 -7.72 5.01
C VAL A 68 -2.26 -9.14 5.25
N SER A 69 -1.65 -9.74 4.23
CA SER A 69 -1.07 -11.08 4.33
C SER A 69 0.29 -11.15 3.64
N VAL A 70 1.21 -11.92 4.22
CA VAL A 70 2.52 -12.23 3.63
C VAL A 70 2.60 -13.71 3.31
N LYS A 71 3.29 -14.06 2.23
CA LYS A 71 3.56 -15.45 1.87
C LYS A 71 4.88 -15.90 2.50
N VAL A 72 4.81 -16.99 3.28
CA VAL A 72 5.97 -17.66 3.86
C VAL A 72 5.94 -19.12 3.42
N LEU A 73 7.00 -19.57 2.76
CA LEU A 73 7.07 -20.88 2.10
C LEU A 73 5.87 -21.07 1.13
N PHE A 74 4.90 -21.88 1.53
CA PHE A 74 3.70 -22.22 0.76
C PHE A 74 2.40 -21.65 1.36
N PHE A 75 2.48 -20.96 2.49
CA PHE A 75 1.30 -20.48 3.24
C PHE A 75 1.20 -18.96 3.21
N TRP A 76 -0.03 -18.46 3.16
CA TRP A 76 -0.34 -17.06 3.38
C TRP A 76 -0.66 -16.86 4.87
N LEU A 77 0.08 -15.99 5.52
CA LEU A 77 -0.10 -15.65 6.92
C LEU A 77 -0.60 -14.22 7.04
N ASN A 78 -1.55 -13.98 7.93
CA ASN A 78 -2.06 -12.64 8.18
C ASN A 78 -1.08 -11.88 9.06
N ILE A 79 -0.79 -10.64 8.67
CA ILE A 79 -0.13 -9.69 9.56
C ILE A 79 -1.22 -9.14 10.47
N VAL A 80 -1.09 -9.39 11.77
CA VAL A 80 -2.10 -9.03 12.78
C VAL A 80 -1.68 -7.81 13.59
N GLU A 81 -0.39 -7.50 13.60
CA GLU A 81 0.16 -6.40 14.37
C GLU A 81 1.40 -5.81 13.70
N VAL A 82 1.56 -4.50 13.84
CA VAL A 82 2.76 -3.76 13.45
C VAL A 82 3.15 -2.83 14.58
N VAL A 83 4.40 -2.90 15.04
CA VAL A 83 4.94 -2.04 16.10
C VAL A 83 6.11 -1.24 15.54
N ARG A 84 6.16 0.05 15.83
CA ARG A 84 7.32 0.88 15.54
C ARG A 84 8.19 1.02 16.79
N ASN A 85 9.47 0.70 16.66
CA ASN A 85 10.47 0.92 17.69
C ASN A 85 11.63 1.73 17.12
N GLY A 86 11.62 3.04 17.37
CA GLY A 86 12.59 3.97 16.78
C GLY A 86 12.50 3.97 15.25
N ASP A 87 13.58 3.50 14.62
CA ASP A 87 13.73 3.41 13.16
C ASP A 87 13.43 2.01 12.60
N GLU A 88 12.89 1.11 13.42
CA GLU A 88 12.45 -0.22 12.99
C GLU A 88 10.93 -0.37 13.06
N LEU A 89 10.41 -1.14 12.11
CA LEU A 89 9.04 -1.63 12.06
C LEU A 89 9.05 -3.15 12.24
N GLU A 90 8.44 -3.62 13.32
CA GLU A 90 8.23 -5.03 13.61
C GLU A 90 6.84 -5.46 13.11
N PHE A 91 6.80 -6.49 12.26
CA PHE A 91 5.57 -7.06 11.72
C PHE A 91 5.34 -8.42 12.34
N SER A 92 4.15 -8.64 12.91
CA SER A 92 3.79 -9.88 13.59
C SER A 92 2.67 -10.62 12.87
N VAL A 93 2.83 -11.94 12.75
CA VAL A 93 1.79 -12.88 12.31
C VAL A 93 1.18 -13.64 13.49
N GLY A 94 1.38 -13.14 14.72
CA GLY A 94 0.88 -13.69 15.97
C GLY A 94 1.89 -14.60 16.67
N VAL A 95 2.37 -15.66 16.00
CA VAL A 95 3.34 -16.62 16.59
C VAL A 95 4.79 -16.29 16.29
N ALA A 96 5.04 -15.36 15.36
CA ALA A 96 6.36 -14.95 14.94
C ALA A 96 6.31 -13.49 14.46
N SER A 97 7.47 -12.83 14.49
CA SER A 97 7.64 -11.47 13.99
C SER A 97 8.93 -11.32 13.18
N ALA A 98 9.00 -10.24 12.40
CA ALA A 98 10.19 -9.83 11.67
C ALA A 98 10.30 -8.29 11.69
N SER A 99 11.51 -7.79 11.89
CA SER A 99 11.81 -6.35 11.95
C SER A 99 12.53 -5.88 10.70
N PHE A 100 12.15 -4.68 10.24
CA PHE A 100 12.73 -4.04 9.06
C PHE A 100 12.94 -2.56 9.36
N GLY A 101 14.02 -1.98 8.82
CA GLY A 101 14.26 -0.54 8.91
C GLY A 101 13.15 0.26 8.22
N ILE A 102 12.76 1.39 8.80
CA ILE A 102 11.71 2.29 8.29
C ILE A 102 12.03 2.84 6.89
N ASP A 103 13.31 2.86 6.54
CA ASP A 103 13.82 3.26 5.24
C ASP A 103 13.26 2.43 4.08
N ASN A 104 12.92 1.17 4.34
CA ASN A 104 12.28 0.27 3.35
C ASN A 104 10.84 0.66 3.01
N PHE A 105 10.24 1.62 3.74
CA PHE A 105 8.81 1.95 3.64
C PHE A 105 8.55 3.42 3.24
N TYR A 106 9.61 4.17 2.85
CA TYR A 106 9.43 5.52 2.30
C TYR A 106 8.69 5.53 0.96
N GLU A 107 8.86 4.47 0.17
CA GLU A 107 8.11 4.27 -1.07
C GLU A 107 6.99 3.27 -0.86
N CYS A 108 5.76 3.68 -1.22
CA CYS A 108 4.60 2.83 -1.14
C CYS A 108 4.35 2.12 -2.48
N PRO A 109 4.46 0.79 -2.56
CA PRO A 109 4.20 0.06 -3.79
C PRO A 109 2.75 0.28 -4.24
N GLN A 110 2.57 0.37 -5.54
CA GLN A 110 1.31 0.66 -6.19
C GLN A 110 0.57 -0.60 -6.61
N CYS A 111 -0.74 -0.57 -6.45
CA CYS A 111 -1.57 -1.66 -6.94
C CYS A 111 -1.46 -1.76 -8.47
N GLY A 112 -1.09 -2.95 -8.97
CA GLY A 112 -0.96 -3.25 -10.40
C GLY A 112 0.44 -3.12 -10.97
N CYS A 113 1.22 -2.11 -10.58
CA CYS A 113 2.58 -1.86 -11.12
C CYS A 113 3.72 -1.94 -10.10
N GLY A 114 3.44 -2.15 -8.81
CA GLY A 114 4.49 -2.23 -7.79
C GLY A 114 5.24 -0.91 -7.65
N PHE A 115 6.57 -0.93 -7.72
CA PHE A 115 7.41 0.27 -7.72
C PHE A 115 7.62 0.85 -9.14
N ASP A 116 7.28 0.10 -10.21
CA ASP A 116 7.64 0.41 -11.61
C ASP A 116 6.48 1.01 -12.43
N CYS A 117 5.77 1.99 -11.90
CA CYS A 117 4.58 2.56 -12.56
C CYS A 117 4.87 3.50 -13.74
N ASN A 118 6.15 3.77 -14.03
CA ASN A 118 6.58 4.65 -15.13
C ASN A 118 6.19 4.13 -16.53
N ASN A 119 5.81 2.86 -16.67
CA ASN A 119 5.37 2.26 -17.94
C ASN A 119 3.84 2.19 -18.12
N VAL A 120 3.03 2.50 -17.10
CA VAL A 120 1.56 2.38 -17.18
C VAL A 120 0.94 3.51 -18.01
N ASP A 121 1.58 4.68 -18.05
CA ASP A 121 1.15 5.80 -18.90
C ASP A 121 1.32 5.50 -20.40
N ARG A 122 2.28 4.62 -20.77
CA ARG A 122 2.48 4.20 -22.17
C ARG A 122 1.54 3.08 -22.60
N ALA A 123 1.17 2.16 -21.69
CA ALA A 123 0.26 1.07 -22.01
C ALA A 123 -1.20 1.53 -22.16
N THR A 124 -1.60 2.59 -21.46
CA THR A 124 -2.95 3.18 -21.60
C THR A 124 -3.11 3.94 -22.91
N THR A 125 -2.02 4.54 -23.42
CA THR A 125 -2.02 5.25 -24.71
C THR A 125 -2.16 4.29 -25.90
N LEU A 126 -1.68 3.05 -25.79
CA LEU A 126 -1.79 2.04 -26.87
C LEU A 126 -3.19 1.42 -27.04
N ARG A 127 -4.12 1.65 -26.11
CA ARG A 127 -5.51 1.12 -26.24
C ARG A 127 -6.52 2.11 -26.79
N SER A 128 -6.16 3.38 -26.97
CA SER A 128 -7.10 4.40 -27.49
C SER A 128 -7.09 4.56 -29.01
N ASP A 129 -6.22 3.87 -29.75
CA ASP A 129 -6.09 4.03 -31.21
C ASP A 129 -6.82 2.98 -32.06
N SER A 130 -7.70 2.16 -31.47
CA SER A 130 -8.65 1.35 -32.26
C SER A 130 -9.94 2.11 -32.56
N GLY A 131 -9.82 3.21 -33.30
CA GLY A 131 -10.93 3.85 -34.02
C GLY A 131 -11.43 2.97 -35.17
N PRO A 132 -12.64 3.24 -35.72
CA PRO A 132 -13.43 2.25 -36.44
C PRO A 132 -12.82 1.90 -37.80
N PHE A 133 -12.82 0.61 -38.13
CA PHE A 133 -12.66 0.18 -39.52
C PHE A 133 -13.83 0.72 -40.33
N VAL A 134 -13.58 1.80 -41.06
CA VAL A 134 -14.44 2.26 -42.15
C VAL A 134 -14.32 1.22 -43.26
N SER A 135 -15.38 0.44 -43.49
CA SER A 135 -15.51 -0.35 -44.71
C SER A 135 -15.84 0.61 -45.85
N SER A 136 -15.03 0.61 -46.90
CA SER A 136 -15.38 1.23 -48.17
C SER A 136 -14.87 0.33 -49.31
N PHE A 137 -15.81 0.05 -50.20
CA PHE A 137 -15.77 -0.70 -51.47
C PHE A 137 -15.86 -2.22 -51.37
#